data_AF-A0A851CA58-F1
#
_entry.id   AF-A0A851CA58-F1
#
_cell.length_a   1.000
_cell.length_b   1.000
_cell.length_c   1.000
_cell.angle_alpha   90.00
_cell.angle_beta   90.00
_cell.angle_gamma   90.00
#
_symmetry.space_group_name_H-M   'P 1'
#
loop_
_entity.id
_entity.type
_entity.pdbx_description
1 polymer ?
#
loop_
_entity_poly.entity_id
_entity_poly.type
_entity_poly.pdbx_seq_one_letter_code
_entity_poly.pdbx_strand_id
1 'polypeptide(L)'
;CVCVCVCVPAEDEMFSDIYKIREVADGLCLEVEGKMVTRTEGQIDDSLIGGNASAEGPEGDGTEATVITGVDIVINHHLQETSFTKESYKKYIKDYMKAIKARLEEHKPERVKPFMTGAAEQIKHILANFKNYQFFVGENMNPDGMVALLDFREDGVTPYMIFFKDGLEIEKC
;
A
#
# COMPACT_ATOMS: atom_id res chain seq x y z
N CYS A 1 -1.90 -19.75 7.36
CA CYS A 1 -2.30 -18.45 7.91
C CYS A 1 -1.75 -17.38 6.99
N VAL A 2 -2.59 -16.44 6.60
CA VAL A 2 -2.18 -15.21 5.90
C VAL A 2 -1.80 -14.20 6.99
N CYS A 3 -0.65 -13.55 6.85
CA CYS A 3 -0.22 -12.48 7.75
C CYS A 3 -0.47 -11.13 7.09
N VAL A 4 -0.87 -10.15 7.89
CA VAL A 4 -1.14 -8.78 7.44
C VAL A 4 -0.03 -7.86 7.94
N CYS A 5 0.45 -6.98 7.06
CA CYS A 5 1.41 -5.94 7.39
C CYS A 5 0.67 -4.62 7.63
N VAL A 6 0.64 -4.18 8.88
CA VAL A 6 -0.08 -3.00 9.33
C VAL A 6 0.88 -1.83 9.51
N CYS A 7 0.49 -0.67 8.98
CA CYS A 7 1.15 0.61 9.19
C CYS A 7 1.01 1.00 10.66
N VAL A 8 2.13 1.09 11.34
CA VAL A 8 2.13 1.26 12.78
C VAL A 8 1.56 2.62 13.25
N PRO A 9 1.92 3.77 12.63
CA PRO A 9 1.34 5.04 13.07
C PRO A 9 -0.14 5.22 12.72
N ALA A 10 -0.64 4.47 11.73
CA ALA A 10 -2.00 4.64 11.21
C ALA A 10 -2.96 3.50 11.56
N GLU A 11 -2.43 2.35 11.99
CA GLU A 11 -3.17 1.11 12.22
C GLU A 11 -3.91 0.60 10.96
N ASP A 12 -3.44 1.02 9.78
CA ASP A 12 -3.98 0.64 8.47
C ASP A 12 -3.28 -0.60 7.91
N GLU A 13 -4.05 -1.55 7.38
CA GLU A 13 -3.50 -2.66 6.58
C GLU A 13 -2.91 -2.13 5.26
N MET A 14 -1.64 -2.45 5.01
CA MET A 14 -0.91 -1.98 3.82
C MET A 14 -0.79 -3.06 2.75
N PHE A 15 -0.49 -4.28 3.15
CA PHE A 15 -0.42 -5.47 2.29
C PHE A 15 -0.42 -6.75 3.14
N SER A 16 -0.58 -7.90 2.49
CA SER A 16 -0.49 -9.22 3.13
C SER A 16 0.68 -10.07 2.60
N ASP A 17 1.01 -11.16 3.30
CA ASP A 17 2.11 -12.07 2.92
C ASP A 17 1.82 -12.96 1.71
N ILE A 18 0.65 -12.81 1.08
CA ILE A 18 0.27 -13.52 -0.16
C ILE A 18 1.06 -13.02 -1.38
N TYR A 19 1.59 -11.80 -1.31
CA TYR A 19 2.37 -11.21 -2.39
C TYR A 19 3.83 -11.62 -2.30
N LYS A 20 4.55 -11.43 -3.40
CA LYS A 20 5.99 -11.67 -3.44
C LYS A 20 6.71 -10.46 -2.84
N ILE A 21 7.19 -10.63 -1.61
CA ILE A 21 7.88 -9.61 -0.83
C ILE A 21 9.39 -9.82 -0.91
N ARG A 22 10.16 -8.75 -1.11
CA ARG A 22 11.63 -8.77 -1.09
C ARG A 22 12.15 -7.65 -0.21
N GLU A 23 13.20 -7.93 0.56
CA GLU A 23 13.92 -6.90 1.30
C GLU A 23 14.89 -6.16 0.37
N VAL A 24 14.84 -4.82 0.39
CA VAL A 24 15.75 -3.95 -0.36
C VAL A 24 16.31 -2.86 0.55
N ALA A 25 17.26 -2.08 0.03
CA ALA A 25 17.96 -1.03 0.79
C ALA A 25 18.53 -1.58 2.11
N ASP A 26 19.28 -2.68 2.02
CA ASP A 26 19.91 -3.38 3.16
C ASP A 26 18.92 -3.76 4.28
N GLY A 27 17.70 -4.14 3.88
CA GLY A 27 16.64 -4.56 4.80
C GLY A 27 15.87 -3.41 5.45
N LEU A 28 16.03 -2.18 4.95
CA LEU A 28 15.26 -1.02 5.40
C LEU A 28 13.86 -0.98 4.79
N CYS A 29 13.72 -1.44 3.55
CA CYS A 29 12.49 -1.38 2.78
C CYS A 29 12.04 -2.76 2.33
N LEU A 30 10.74 -2.91 2.16
CA LEU A 30 10.10 -4.07 1.55
C LEU A 30 9.56 -3.65 0.19
N GLU A 31 9.95 -4.38 -0.86
CA GLU A 31 9.31 -4.33 -2.17
C GLU A 31 8.27 -5.44 -2.27
N VAL A 32 7.04 -5.05 -2.60
CA VAL A 32 5.91 -5.96 -2.75
C VAL A 32 5.48 -5.93 -4.21
N GLU A 33 5.67 -7.05 -4.92
CA GLU A 33 5.31 -7.20 -6.33
C GLU A 33 3.80 -7.43 -6.45
N GLY A 34 3.13 -6.57 -7.21
CA GLY A 34 1.70 -6.67 -7.50
C GLY A 34 1.45 -7.02 -8.97
N LYS A 35 0.18 -6.92 -9.38
CA LYS A 35 -0.26 -7.06 -10.77
C LYS A 35 -1.36 -6.06 -11.10
N MET A 36 -1.41 -5.62 -12.35
CA MET A 36 -2.55 -4.86 -12.86
C MET A 36 -3.76 -5.79 -12.96
N VAL A 37 -4.90 -5.38 -12.40
CA VAL A 37 -6.17 -6.10 -12.44
C VAL A 37 -7.32 -5.15 -12.77
N THR A 38 -8.35 -5.70 -13.40
CA THR A 38 -9.63 -5.03 -13.62
C THR A 38 -10.70 -5.81 -12.87
N ARG A 39 -11.52 -5.12 -12.07
CA ARG A 39 -12.64 -5.68 -11.31
C ARG A 39 -13.90 -4.92 -11.64
N THR A 40 -15.02 -5.62 -11.65
CA THR A 40 -16.35 -5.02 -11.81
C THR A 40 -17.04 -5.08 -10.46
N GLU A 41 -17.16 -3.94 -9.78
CA GLU A 41 -17.97 -3.83 -8.57
C GLU A 41 -19.46 -3.93 -8.92
N GLY A 42 -20.22 -4.67 -8.11
CA GLY A 42 -21.68 -4.80 -8.29
C GLY A 42 -22.15 -5.96 -9.16
N GLN A 43 -21.25 -6.79 -9.73
CA GLN A 43 -21.67 -8.09 -10.25
C GLN A 43 -21.89 -9.05 -9.07
N ILE A 44 -23.15 -9.23 -8.69
CA ILE A 44 -23.55 -10.47 -8.04
C ILE A 44 -23.24 -11.57 -9.06
N ASP A 45 -22.34 -12.48 -8.72
CA ASP A 45 -22.09 -13.65 -9.55
C ASP A 45 -23.43 -14.40 -9.69
N ASP A 46 -24.06 -14.32 -10.87
CA ASP A 46 -25.36 -14.96 -11.15
C ASP A 46 -25.31 -16.48 -10.92
N SER A 47 -24.12 -17.08 -10.77
CA SER A 47 -23.96 -18.48 -10.37
C SER A 47 -24.24 -18.74 -8.88
N LEU A 48 -24.28 -17.70 -8.03
CA LEU A 48 -24.62 -17.79 -6.60
C LEU A 48 -26.11 -17.57 -6.32
N ILE A 49 -26.90 -17.02 -7.24
CA ILE A 49 -28.38 -17.00 -7.13
C ILE A 49 -28.93 -18.32 -7.70
N GLY A 50 -28.51 -19.40 -7.06
CA GLY A 50 -29.09 -20.73 -7.25
C GLY A 50 -30.49 -20.80 -6.64
N GLY A 51 -31.50 -20.50 -7.46
CA GLY A 51 -32.85 -21.05 -7.32
C GLY A 51 -33.95 -20.08 -6.84
N ASN A 52 -34.79 -19.60 -7.75
CA ASN A 52 -36.09 -20.22 -8.07
C ASN A 52 -36.83 -19.35 -9.11
N ALA A 53 -37.53 -19.99 -10.05
CA ALA A 53 -38.18 -19.35 -11.19
C ALA A 53 -39.51 -18.63 -10.84
N SER A 54 -39.91 -17.72 -11.74
CA SER A 54 -41.23 -17.10 -11.95
C SER A 54 -41.62 -15.88 -11.10
N ALA A 55 -41.58 -14.68 -11.71
CA ALA A 55 -42.77 -13.90 -12.09
C ALA A 55 -42.35 -12.53 -12.69
N GLU A 56 -43.11 -12.09 -13.68
CA GLU A 56 -42.95 -10.81 -14.40
C GLU A 56 -43.02 -9.59 -13.45
N GLY A 57 -42.12 -8.63 -13.63
CA GLY A 57 -42.13 -7.31 -12.98
C GLY A 57 -41.16 -6.37 -13.70
N PRO A 58 -41.53 -5.09 -13.95
CA PRO A 58 -40.79 -4.22 -14.86
C PRO A 58 -39.62 -3.51 -14.20
N GLU A 59 -38.76 -2.95 -15.05
CA GLU A 59 -37.73 -1.95 -14.77
C GLU A 59 -36.49 -2.47 -14.05
N GLY A 60 -35.57 -2.98 -14.87
CA GLY A 60 -34.16 -3.06 -14.51
C GLY A 60 -33.61 -1.66 -14.25
N ASP A 61 -33.51 -1.31 -12.98
CA ASP A 61 -32.54 -0.32 -12.52
C ASP A 61 -31.16 -0.93 -12.77
N GLY A 62 -30.64 -0.70 -13.98
CA GLY A 62 -29.30 -1.08 -14.36
C GLY A 62 -28.34 -0.25 -13.53
N THR A 63 -28.00 -0.73 -12.34
CA THR A 63 -26.93 -0.17 -11.53
C THR A 63 -25.67 -0.25 -12.40
N GLU A 64 -25.16 0.89 -12.85
CA GLU A 64 -23.98 0.95 -13.70
C GLU A 64 -22.84 0.24 -12.99
N ALA A 65 -22.42 -0.91 -13.51
CA ALA A 65 -21.38 -1.70 -12.90
C ALA A 65 -20.06 -0.91 -12.95
N THR A 66 -19.52 -0.55 -11.79
CA THR A 66 -18.29 0.24 -11.71
C THR A 66 -17.11 -0.66 -12.01
N VAL A 67 -16.44 -0.43 -13.14
CA VAL A 67 -15.22 -1.14 -13.50
C VAL A 67 -14.02 -0.39 -12.91
N ILE A 68 -13.34 -1.00 -11.94
CA ILE A 68 -12.11 -0.50 -11.33
C ILE A 68 -10.91 -1.22 -11.94
N THR A 69 -9.96 -0.47 -12.49
CA THR A 69 -8.66 -1.00 -12.95
C THR A 69 -7.54 -0.39 -12.13
N GLY A 70 -6.61 -1.21 -11.65
CA GLY A 70 -5.49 -0.76 -10.83
C GLY A 70 -4.59 -1.89 -10.37
N VAL A 71 -3.61 -1.57 -9.54
CA VAL A 71 -2.73 -2.57 -8.91
C VAL A 71 -3.54 -3.34 -7.87
N ASP A 72 -3.45 -4.67 -7.89
CA ASP A 72 -4.22 -5.53 -6.99
C ASP A 72 -3.95 -5.26 -5.51
N ILE A 73 -2.72 -4.93 -5.11
CA ILE A 73 -2.38 -4.51 -3.75
C ILE A 73 -3.22 -3.29 -3.35
N VAL A 74 -3.27 -2.26 -4.20
CA VAL A 74 -4.03 -1.02 -3.95
C VAL A 74 -5.52 -1.32 -3.79
N ILE A 75 -6.08 -2.14 -4.69
CA ILE A 75 -7.51 -2.46 -4.69
C ILE A 75 -7.87 -3.35 -3.48
N ASN A 76 -7.05 -4.35 -3.16
CA ASN A 76 -7.32 -5.30 -2.08
C ASN A 76 -7.24 -4.68 -0.69
N HIS A 77 -6.35 -3.70 -0.51
CA HIS A 77 -6.11 -3.04 0.77
C HIS A 77 -6.67 -1.61 0.80
N HIS A 78 -7.53 -1.28 -0.16
CA HIS A 78 -8.21 0.02 -0.28
C HIS A 78 -7.27 1.22 -0.13
N LEU A 79 -6.04 1.11 -0.65
CA LEU A 79 -5.04 2.17 -0.55
C LEU A 79 -5.47 3.38 -1.37
N GLN A 80 -5.29 4.57 -0.80
CA GLN A 80 -5.73 5.82 -1.40
C GLN A 80 -4.57 6.50 -2.10
N GLU A 81 -4.72 6.79 -3.40
CA GLU A 81 -3.73 7.58 -4.14
C GLU A 81 -3.68 9.01 -3.59
N THR A 82 -2.47 9.54 -3.42
CA THR A 82 -2.24 10.91 -2.99
C THR A 82 -1.14 11.56 -3.83
N SER A 83 -1.01 12.88 -3.73
CA SER A 83 0.00 13.63 -4.47
C SER A 83 0.84 14.50 -3.54
N PHE A 84 2.13 14.58 -3.85
CA PHE A 84 3.07 15.42 -3.13
C PHE A 84 3.84 16.34 -4.09
N THR A 85 4.22 17.52 -3.59
CA THR A 85 5.36 18.24 -4.16
C THR A 85 6.64 17.71 -3.53
N LYS A 86 7.80 17.91 -4.17
CA LYS A 86 9.09 17.54 -3.56
C LYS A 86 9.28 18.17 -2.17
N GLU A 87 8.74 19.37 -1.96
CA GLU A 87 8.84 20.08 -0.68
C GLU A 87 7.90 19.49 0.38
N SER A 88 6.64 19.22 0.03
CA SER A 88 5.70 18.61 0.98
C SER A 88 6.13 17.19 1.35
N TYR A 89 6.66 16.41 0.42
CA TYR A 89 7.21 15.08 0.70
C TYR A 89 8.41 15.14 1.64
N LYS A 90 9.34 16.09 1.44
CA LYS A 90 10.48 16.29 2.36
C LYS A 90 10.04 16.59 3.78
N LYS A 91 8.97 17.38 3.94
CA LYS A 91 8.40 17.68 5.26
C LYS A 91 7.77 16.43 5.87
N TYR A 92 6.87 15.79 5.13
CA TYR A 92 6.21 14.54 5.53
C TYR A 92 7.22 13.48 5.98
N ILE A 93 8.18 13.13 5.11
CA ILE A 93 9.10 12.03 5.38
C ILE A 93 10.00 12.35 6.59
N LYS A 94 10.35 13.61 6.81
CA LYS A 94 11.13 14.01 7.99
C LYS A 94 10.34 13.80 9.28
N ASP A 95 9.05 14.10 9.29
CA ASP A 95 8.20 13.94 10.47
C ASP A 95 7.87 12.45 10.70
N TYR A 96 7.56 11.70 9.63
CA TYR A 96 7.39 10.26 9.66
C TYR A 96 8.63 9.52 10.22
N MET A 97 9.84 9.88 9.77
CA MET A 97 11.08 9.29 10.29
C MET A 97 11.30 9.56 11.77
N LYS A 98 10.87 10.71 12.30
CA LYS A 98 10.94 10.99 13.74
C LYS A 98 9.98 10.10 14.52
N ALA A 99 8.76 9.90 14.01
CA ALA A 99 7.77 9.03 14.65
C ALA A 99 8.30 7.59 14.74
N ILE A 100 8.83 7.05 13.64
CA ILE A 100 9.43 5.72 13.63
C ILE A 100 10.65 5.65 14.54
N LYS A 101 11.53 6.66 14.52
CA LYS A 101 12.70 6.71 15.42
C LYS A 101 12.28 6.64 16.89
N ALA A 102 11.30 7.45 17.30
CA ALA A 102 10.81 7.46 18.69
C ALA A 102 10.27 6.09 19.10
N ARG A 103 9.53 5.42 18.21
CA ARG A 103 9.06 4.05 18.44
C ARG A 103 10.19 3.04 18.53
N LEU A 104 11.17 3.12 17.63
CA LEU A 104 12.34 2.24 17.68
C LEU A 104 13.13 2.44 18.99
N GLU A 105 13.26 3.67 19.48
CA GLU A 105 13.91 3.95 20.77
C GLU A 105 13.20 3.26 21.95
N GLU A 106 11.88 3.10 21.89
CA GLU A 106 11.09 2.44 22.93
C GLU A 106 11.11 0.90 22.83
N HIS A 107 10.94 0.35 21.63
CA HIS A 107 10.70 -1.10 21.46
C HIS A 107 11.89 -1.88 20.89
N LYS A 108 12.74 -1.25 20.07
CA LYS A 108 13.84 -1.90 19.32
C LYS A 108 15.05 -0.95 19.19
N PRO A 109 15.65 -0.49 20.31
CA PRO A 109 16.63 0.58 20.31
C PRO A 109 17.88 0.26 19.46
N GLU A 110 18.20 -1.02 19.29
CA GLU A 110 19.28 -1.47 18.41
C GLU A 110 19.06 -1.15 16.92
N ARG A 111 17.80 -0.98 16.48
CA ARG A 111 17.44 -0.64 15.09
C ARG A 111 17.55 0.85 14.78
N VAL A 112 17.60 1.72 15.79
CA VAL A 112 17.59 3.19 15.61
C VAL A 112 18.73 3.67 14.72
N LYS A 113 19.97 3.19 14.98
CA LYS A 113 21.15 3.59 14.20
C LYS A 113 21.08 3.09 12.74
N PRO A 114 20.88 1.78 12.47
CA PRO A 114 20.69 1.28 11.11
C PRO A 114 19.57 2.01 10.35
N PHE A 115 18.43 2.22 11.00
CA PHE A 115 17.29 2.92 10.40
C PHE A 115 17.66 4.34 10.00
N MET A 116 18.30 5.12 10.87
CA MET A 116 18.61 6.51 10.57
C MET A 116 19.64 6.69 9.46
N THR A 117 20.64 5.81 9.39
CA THR A 117 21.62 5.82 8.31
C THR A 117 20.98 5.41 6.99
N GLY A 118 20.29 4.27 6.95
CA GLY A 118 19.66 3.76 5.73
C GLY A 118 18.56 4.68 5.21
N ALA A 119 17.73 5.23 6.11
CA ALA A 119 16.66 6.15 5.73
C ALA A 119 17.18 7.40 5.03
N ALA A 120 18.31 7.95 5.46
CA ALA A 120 18.87 9.14 4.82
C ALA A 120 19.28 8.86 3.36
N GLU A 121 19.79 7.67 3.06
CA GLU A 121 20.14 7.26 1.70
C GLU A 121 18.90 6.96 0.86
N GLN A 122 17.95 6.21 1.43
CA GLN A 122 16.69 5.87 0.75
C GLN A 122 15.88 7.12 0.40
N ILE A 123 15.80 8.11 1.31
CA ILE A 123 15.11 9.38 1.04
C ILE A 123 15.78 10.14 -0.12
N LYS A 124 17.12 10.15 -0.19
CA LYS A 124 17.83 10.77 -1.33
C LYS A 124 17.47 10.07 -2.64
N HIS A 125 17.43 8.73 -2.64
CA HIS A 125 17.04 7.95 -3.81
C HIS A 125 15.60 8.26 -4.26
N ILE A 126 14.66 8.28 -3.32
CA ILE A 126 13.25 8.61 -3.59
C ILE A 126 13.13 10.04 -4.16
N LEU A 127 13.82 11.02 -3.59
CA LEU A 127 13.77 12.41 -4.06
C LEU A 127 14.41 12.63 -5.44
N ALA A 128 15.40 11.81 -5.80
CA ALA A 128 16.00 11.79 -7.12
C ALA A 128 15.01 11.28 -8.17
N ASN A 129 14.29 10.19 -7.85
CA ASN A 129 13.33 9.53 -8.74
C ASN A 129 11.86 9.93 -8.48
N PHE A 130 11.63 11.02 -7.75
CA PHE A 130 10.31 11.44 -7.24
C PHE A 130 9.17 11.46 -8.26
N LYS A 131 9.48 11.75 -9.53
CA LYS A 131 8.47 11.83 -10.61
C LYS A 131 8.02 10.47 -11.13
N ASN A 132 8.77 9.41 -10.85
CA ASN A 132 8.45 8.05 -11.28
C ASN A 132 7.46 7.41 -10.31
N TYR A 133 7.52 7.79 -9.03
CA TYR A 133 6.68 7.22 -8.00
C TYR A 133 5.26 7.80 -8.02
N GLN A 134 4.29 6.90 -7.91
CA GLN A 134 2.95 7.22 -7.43
C GLN A 134 2.89 6.98 -5.92
N PHE A 135 2.17 7.85 -5.19
CA PHE A 135 2.13 7.82 -3.73
C PHE A 135 0.77 7.31 -3.27
N PHE A 136 0.79 6.35 -2.35
CA PHE A 136 -0.41 5.76 -1.76
C PHE A 136 -0.34 5.82 -0.24
N VAL A 137 -1.48 6.04 0.40
CA VAL A 137 -1.65 5.97 1.86
C VAL A 137 -2.65 4.87 2.21
N GLY A 138 -2.69 4.47 3.48
CA GLY A 138 -3.69 3.55 3.99
C GLY A 138 -5.12 4.08 3.81
N GLU A 139 -6.10 3.20 3.95
CA GLU A 139 -7.52 3.49 3.75
C GLU A 139 -7.99 4.74 4.51
N ASN A 140 -7.53 4.90 5.76
CA ASN A 140 -7.91 6.02 6.62
C ASN A 140 -7.25 7.36 6.24
N MET A 141 -6.37 7.38 5.24
CA MET A 141 -5.63 8.57 4.77
C MET A 141 -4.92 9.33 5.90
N ASN A 142 -4.44 8.61 6.93
CA ASN A 142 -3.79 9.23 8.07
C ASN A 142 -2.51 9.97 7.62
N PRO A 143 -2.39 11.29 7.84
CA PRO A 143 -1.25 12.08 7.38
C PRO A 143 0.07 11.74 8.10
N ASP A 144 0.00 11.12 9.27
CA ASP A 144 1.14 10.63 10.04
C ASP A 144 1.49 9.18 9.67
N GLY A 145 0.64 8.53 8.87
CA GLY A 145 0.81 7.18 8.38
C GLY A 145 1.90 7.05 7.32
N MET A 146 2.19 5.80 6.95
CA MET A 146 3.13 5.48 5.89
C MET A 146 2.57 5.86 4.52
N VAL A 147 3.43 6.46 3.71
CA VAL A 147 3.23 6.61 2.27
C VAL A 147 3.98 5.49 1.55
N ALA A 148 3.22 4.61 0.91
CA ALA A 148 3.72 3.59 0.01
C ALA A 148 4.06 4.18 -1.36
N LEU A 149 5.14 3.71 -1.97
CA LEU A 149 5.63 4.20 -3.26
C LEU A 149 5.42 3.13 -4.32
N LEU A 150 4.55 3.39 -5.30
CA LEU A 150 4.34 2.53 -6.45
C LEU A 150 5.27 2.96 -7.59
N ASP A 151 5.97 1.99 -8.19
CA ASP A 151 6.72 2.13 -9.44
C ASP A 151 6.56 0.85 -10.28
N PHE A 152 7.07 0.87 -11.51
CA PHE A 152 7.04 -0.27 -12.43
C PHE A 152 8.44 -0.80 -12.69
N ARG A 153 8.58 -2.12 -12.84
CA ARG A 153 9.86 -2.74 -13.19
C ARG A 153 10.34 -2.27 -14.57
N GLU A 154 11.57 -2.65 -14.93
CA GLU A 154 12.16 -2.31 -16.24
C GLU A 154 11.33 -2.81 -17.44
N ASP A 155 10.46 -3.80 -17.23
CA ASP A 155 9.49 -4.27 -18.22
C ASP A 155 8.34 -3.28 -18.49
N GLY A 156 8.17 -2.26 -17.65
CA GLY A 156 7.13 -1.24 -17.72
C GLY A 156 5.71 -1.73 -17.40
N VAL A 157 5.55 -2.99 -16.98
CA VAL A 157 4.24 -3.63 -16.79
C VAL A 157 4.05 -4.25 -15.42
N THR A 158 5.12 -4.64 -14.74
CA THR A 158 5.04 -5.28 -13.42
C THR A 158 5.08 -4.20 -12.33
N PRO A 159 3.97 -3.90 -11.65
CA PRO A 159 3.96 -2.93 -10.56
C PRO A 159 4.62 -3.51 -9.31
N TYR A 160 5.32 -2.66 -8.56
CA TYR A 160 5.78 -2.98 -7.22
C TYR A 160 5.65 -1.79 -6.29
N MET A 161 5.33 -2.07 -5.03
CA MET A 161 5.19 -1.05 -4.01
C MET A 161 6.32 -1.15 -2.98
N ILE A 162 6.89 -0.01 -2.60
CA ILE A 162 7.95 0.09 -1.60
C ILE A 162 7.35 0.57 -0.27
N PHE A 163 7.63 -0.16 0.80
CA PHE A 163 7.23 0.16 2.16
C PHE A 163 8.44 0.21 3.11
N PHE A 164 8.42 1.05 4.14
CA PHE A 164 9.47 1.08 5.15
C PHE A 164 9.26 -0.02 6.20
N LYS A 165 10.18 -0.98 6.30
CA LYS A 165 10.03 -2.16 7.15
C LYS A 165 9.83 -1.82 8.62
N ASP A 166 10.62 -0.87 9.14
CA ASP A 166 10.54 -0.46 10.54
C ASP A 166 9.25 0.32 10.89
N GLY A 167 8.46 0.71 9.87
CA GLY A 167 7.13 1.30 10.02
C GLY A 167 5.97 0.31 9.93
N LEU A 168 6.26 -0.98 9.74
CA LEU A 168 5.26 -2.05 9.66
C LEU A 168 5.34 -2.95 10.88
N GLU A 169 4.20 -3.53 11.22
CA GLU A 169 4.10 -4.67 12.12
C GLU A 169 3.36 -5.81 11.42
N ILE A 170 3.77 -7.04 11.72
CA ILE A 170 3.12 -8.23 11.19
C ILE A 170 2.08 -8.68 12.20
N GLU A 171 0.81 -8.50 11.86
CA GLU A 171 -0.29 -9.11 12.58
C GLU A 171 -0.52 -10.53 12.06
N LYS A 172 -0.50 -11.50 12.98
CA LYS A 172 -0.75 -12.91 12.67
C LYS A 172 -2.21 -13.24 12.94
N CYS A 173 -2.89 -13.82 11.96
CA CYS A 173 -4.19 -14.48 12.13
C CYS A 173 -4.03 -15.97 12.48
#